data_AF-A0A319D8G4-F1
#
_entry.id   AF-A0A319D8G4-F1
#
_cell.length_a   1.000
_cell.length_b   1.000
_cell.length_c   1.000
_cell.angle_alpha   90.00
_cell.angle_beta   90.00
_cell.angle_gamma   90.00
#
_symmetry.space_group_name_H-M   'P 1'
#
loop_
_entity.id
_entity.type
_entity.pdbx_description
1 polymer ?
#
loop_
_entity_poly.entity_id
_entity_poly.type
_entity_poly.pdbx_seq_one_letter_code
_entity_poly.pdbx_strand_id
1 'polypeptide(L)'
;MWDEDRDDTLECWSHVLQPETIKITTGVVQSLPVRNKVRCLSGIMAARMNPWLALLVFHTPNTEDLGLVVGEEGLSFLDPLFPLFQPEPPGVLALLFLSKLKALYIKDQGPCLGPMENLNYLLQLPQLETFSMAYCSGDFSNCPSFDIASKTLGVTWLSLYQANLDRERLTKLVSACKCLKEFVCRTEEDNDYSEDCCQFEASDLLKILDSQKDSLEAIHIQLGLSDPSFLPWDECPQYGSFKKFTRLRHLEADQGLVQNVTAARVS
;
A
#
# COMPACT_ATOMS: atom_id res chain seq x y z
N MET A 1 19.92 22.53 21.04
CA MET A 1 19.38 22.42 22.40
C MET A 1 17.91 22.70 22.24
N TRP A 2 17.15 21.64 21.98
CA TRP A 2 15.72 21.69 21.69
C TRP A 2 15.01 21.64 23.04
N ASP A 3 14.13 22.60 23.30
CA ASP A 3 13.26 22.60 24.49
C ASP A 3 12.23 21.47 24.31
N GLU A 4 12.49 20.32 24.92
CA GLU A 4 11.61 19.14 24.91
C GLU A 4 10.45 19.21 25.92
N ASP A 5 10.31 20.30 26.68
CA ASP A 5 9.39 20.36 27.84
C ASP A 5 8.09 21.16 27.62
N ARG A 6 7.71 21.52 26.38
CA ARG A 6 6.47 22.30 26.13
C ARG A 6 5.28 21.54 25.58
N ASP A 7 5.44 20.31 25.10
CA ASP A 7 4.33 19.53 24.51
C ASP A 7 3.50 18.71 25.52
N ASP A 8 3.88 18.75 26.80
CA ASP A 8 3.24 17.97 27.88
C ASP A 8 2.16 18.76 28.67
N THR A 9 1.62 19.83 28.08
CA THR A 9 0.54 20.62 28.72
C THR A 9 -0.83 20.33 28.10
N LEU A 10 -1.79 19.99 28.99
CA LEU A 10 -3.21 19.73 28.70
C LEU A 10 -3.94 20.90 27.98
N GLU A 11 -3.32 22.08 27.87
CA GLU A 11 -3.92 23.24 27.22
C GLU A 11 -4.09 23.02 25.70
N CYS A 12 -3.19 22.27 25.06
CA CYS A 12 -3.30 21.87 23.65
C CYS A 12 -4.37 20.79 23.38
N TRP A 13 -4.94 20.17 24.42
CA TRP A 13 -5.89 19.06 24.31
C TRP A 13 -7.35 19.53 24.20
N SER A 14 -7.64 20.77 24.62
CA SER A 14 -8.99 21.28 24.85
C SER A 14 -9.82 21.54 23.58
N HIS A 15 -9.17 21.74 22.43
CA HIS A 15 -9.85 22.02 21.16
C HIS A 15 -10.17 20.76 20.33
N VAL A 16 -9.49 19.64 20.58
CA VAL A 16 -9.55 18.41 19.77
C VAL A 16 -10.44 17.34 20.40
N LEU A 17 -10.55 17.32 21.73
CA LEU A 17 -11.29 16.30 22.46
C LEU A 17 -12.61 16.87 22.98
N GLN A 18 -13.61 16.95 22.11
CA GLN A 18 -15.00 17.18 22.54
C GLN A 18 -15.37 16.13 23.60
N PRO A 19 -16.02 16.49 24.72
CA PRO A 19 -16.42 15.55 25.78
C PRO A 19 -17.16 14.32 25.26
N GLU A 20 -17.94 14.49 24.20
CA GLU A 20 -18.68 13.44 23.49
C GLU A 20 -17.75 12.43 22.83
N THR A 21 -16.69 12.88 22.15
CA THR A 21 -15.69 12.01 21.53
C THR A 21 -14.98 11.15 22.57
N ILE A 22 -14.56 11.76 23.70
CA ILE A 22 -13.93 11.02 24.80
C ILE A 22 -14.90 9.98 25.35
N LYS A 23 -16.16 10.35 25.55
CA LYS A 23 -17.20 9.46 26.09
C LYS A 23 -17.49 8.27 25.17
N ILE A 24 -17.59 8.50 23.86
CA ILE A 24 -17.79 7.44 22.86
C ILE A 24 -16.57 6.52 22.85
N THR A 25 -15.35 7.04 22.68
CA THR A 25 -14.13 6.23 22.63
C THR A 25 -13.92 5.44 23.92
N THR A 26 -14.20 6.04 25.08
CA THR A 26 -14.10 5.36 26.38
C THR A 26 -15.11 4.22 26.49
N GLY A 27 -16.38 4.45 26.13
CA GLY A 27 -17.40 3.40 26.13
C GLY A 27 -17.06 2.24 25.19
N VAL A 28 -16.44 2.55 24.06
CA VAL A 28 -15.95 1.59 23.07
C VAL A 28 -14.83 0.76 23.65
N VAL A 29 -13.75 1.38 24.13
CA VAL A 29 -12.62 0.68 24.76
C VAL A 29 -13.06 -0.18 25.96
N GLN A 30 -14.06 0.29 26.71
CA GLN A 30 -14.68 -0.49 27.79
C GLN A 30 -15.39 -1.76 27.32
N SER A 31 -15.91 -1.79 26.10
CA SER A 31 -16.55 -2.99 25.53
C SER A 31 -15.55 -3.98 24.93
N LEU A 32 -14.29 -3.58 24.74
CA LEU A 32 -13.29 -4.40 24.06
C LEU A 32 -12.76 -5.54 24.94
N PRO A 33 -12.47 -6.71 24.36
CA PRO A 33 -11.84 -7.83 25.06
C PRO A 33 -10.31 -7.66 25.20
N VAL A 34 -9.80 -6.43 25.33
CA VAL A 34 -8.36 -6.14 25.49
C VAL A 34 -7.95 -6.15 26.97
N ARG A 35 -6.78 -6.75 27.25
CA ARG A 35 -6.11 -6.63 28.56
C ARG A 35 -5.35 -5.30 28.55
N ASN A 36 -5.61 -4.41 29.50
CA ASN A 36 -5.08 -3.04 29.57
C ASN A 36 -5.79 -1.99 28.67
N LYS A 37 -7.10 -1.84 28.93
CA LYS A 37 -7.97 -0.79 28.35
C LYS A 37 -7.43 0.63 28.50
N VAL A 38 -6.77 0.94 29.62
CA VAL A 38 -6.19 2.27 29.86
C VAL A 38 -5.09 2.57 28.85
N ARG A 39 -4.17 1.62 28.60
CA ARG A 39 -3.11 1.77 27.60
C ARG A 39 -3.67 1.87 26.17
N CYS A 40 -4.71 1.09 25.86
CA CYS A 40 -5.39 1.16 24.57
C CYS A 40 -6.05 2.53 24.36
N LEU A 41 -6.82 3.01 25.34
CA LEU A 41 -7.45 4.32 25.30
C LEU A 41 -6.41 5.44 25.22
N SER A 42 -5.36 5.40 26.03
CA SER A 42 -4.29 6.41 25.99
C SER A 42 -3.57 6.41 24.64
N GLY A 43 -3.35 5.24 24.03
CA GLY A 43 -2.78 5.13 22.69
C GLY A 43 -3.67 5.77 21.61
N ILE A 44 -4.97 5.42 21.60
CA ILE A 44 -5.95 6.01 20.67
C ILE A 44 -5.97 7.53 20.80
N MET A 45 -5.98 8.03 22.04
CA MET A 45 -6.04 9.46 22.32
C MET A 45 -4.73 10.18 21.96
N ALA A 46 -3.58 9.59 22.26
CA ALA A 46 -2.26 10.15 21.97
C ALA A 46 -1.99 10.23 20.45
N ALA A 47 -2.37 9.20 19.69
CA ALA A 47 -2.21 9.21 18.23
C ALA A 47 -3.27 10.04 17.50
N ARG A 48 -4.16 10.72 18.24
CA ARG A 48 -5.33 11.42 17.67
C ARG A 48 -6.10 10.53 16.69
N MET A 49 -6.12 9.23 16.97
CA MET A 49 -6.68 8.23 16.09
C MET A 49 -8.15 8.52 15.89
N ASN A 50 -8.61 8.42 14.65
CA ASN A 50 -10.01 8.56 14.34
C ASN A 50 -10.81 7.53 15.17
N PRO A 51 -11.68 7.95 16.10
CA PRO A 51 -12.39 7.06 16.99
C PRO A 51 -13.29 6.08 16.23
N TRP A 52 -13.75 6.45 15.04
CA TRP A 52 -14.50 5.57 14.14
C TRP A 52 -13.65 4.43 13.58
N LEU A 53 -12.38 4.68 13.32
CA LEU A 53 -11.47 3.64 12.84
C LEU A 53 -11.11 2.66 13.96
N ALA A 54 -10.89 3.16 15.18
CA ALA A 54 -10.74 2.30 16.35
C ALA A 54 -12.00 1.43 16.53
N LEU A 55 -13.18 2.07 16.53
CA LEU A 55 -14.48 1.42 16.55
C LEU A 55 -14.61 0.32 15.49
N LEU A 56 -14.29 0.61 14.23
CA LEU A 56 -14.35 -0.35 13.14
C LEU A 56 -13.42 -1.53 13.44
N VAL A 57 -12.12 -1.29 13.61
CA VAL A 57 -11.13 -2.36 13.84
C VAL A 57 -11.51 -3.26 15.02
N PHE A 58 -12.07 -2.67 16.07
CA PHE A 58 -12.43 -3.40 17.26
C PHE A 58 -13.80 -4.10 17.23
N HIS A 59 -14.79 -3.53 16.54
CA HIS A 59 -16.16 -4.06 16.50
C HIS A 59 -16.50 -4.83 15.23
N THR A 60 -15.62 -4.85 14.24
CA THR A 60 -15.79 -5.61 13.00
C THR A 60 -14.72 -6.70 12.87
N PRO A 61 -14.71 -7.72 13.75
CA PRO A 61 -13.70 -8.79 13.74
C PRO A 61 -13.80 -9.70 12.50
N ASN A 62 -14.93 -9.66 11.80
CA ASN A 62 -15.19 -10.43 10.58
C ASN A 62 -14.96 -9.63 9.30
N THR A 63 -14.36 -8.43 9.38
CA THR A 63 -14.06 -7.63 8.19
C THR A 63 -13.10 -8.39 7.30
N GLU A 64 -13.54 -8.67 6.07
CA GLU A 64 -12.73 -9.31 5.03
C GLU A 64 -12.13 -8.28 4.07
N ASP A 65 -12.76 -7.12 3.89
CA ASP A 65 -12.30 -6.07 2.98
C ASP A 65 -12.20 -4.73 3.72
N LEU A 66 -11.04 -4.07 3.61
CA LEU A 66 -10.79 -2.77 4.24
C LEU A 66 -10.24 -1.78 3.22
N GLY A 67 -10.99 -0.72 2.99
CA GLY A 67 -10.55 0.45 2.25
C GLY A 67 -10.14 1.58 3.21
N LEU A 68 -8.93 2.10 3.04
CA LEU A 68 -8.40 3.23 3.78
C LEU A 68 -8.15 4.37 2.80
N VAL A 69 -8.77 5.51 3.07
CA VAL A 69 -8.43 6.78 2.44
C VAL A 69 -7.50 7.51 3.38
N VAL A 70 -6.28 7.77 2.94
CA VAL A 70 -5.24 8.47 3.71
C VAL A 70 -5.07 9.90 3.19
N GLY A 71 -4.61 10.78 4.06
CA GLY A 71 -4.22 12.15 3.74
C GLY A 71 -2.80 12.43 4.26
N GLU A 72 -2.54 13.67 4.68
CA GLU A 72 -1.22 14.11 5.19
C GLU A 72 -0.76 13.32 6.42
N GLU A 73 -1.69 12.69 7.14
CA GLU A 73 -1.45 11.87 8.33
C GLU A 73 -1.02 10.45 7.97
N GLY A 74 -1.19 10.02 6.72
CA GLY A 74 -0.79 8.69 6.25
C GLY A 74 -1.49 7.58 7.01
N LEU A 75 -0.72 6.64 7.57
CA LEU A 75 -1.22 5.56 8.44
C LEU A 75 -0.96 5.82 9.92
N SER A 76 -0.50 7.02 10.32
CA SER A 76 -0.17 7.33 11.73
C SER A 76 -1.37 7.15 12.68
N PHE A 77 -2.60 7.33 12.18
CA PHE A 77 -3.81 7.08 12.96
C PHE A 77 -3.98 5.59 13.34
N LEU A 78 -3.29 4.66 12.68
CA LEU A 78 -3.26 3.24 13.03
C LEU A 78 -2.13 2.90 14.01
N ASP A 79 -1.24 3.84 14.34
CA ASP A 79 -0.09 3.60 15.21
C ASP A 79 -0.41 2.90 16.54
N PRO A 80 -1.51 3.26 17.23
CA PRO A 80 -1.91 2.58 18.45
C PRO A 80 -2.28 1.12 18.28
N LEU A 81 -2.64 0.71 17.05
CA LEU A 81 -3.05 -0.65 16.72
C LEU A 81 -1.88 -1.54 16.34
N PHE A 82 -0.76 -1.00 15.84
CA PHE A 82 0.39 -1.82 15.43
C PHE A 82 0.99 -2.69 16.54
N PRO A 83 1.10 -2.23 17.80
CA PRO A 83 1.49 -3.09 18.91
C PRO A 83 0.55 -4.30 19.12
N LEU A 84 -0.71 -4.22 18.67
CA LEU A 84 -1.68 -5.32 18.76
C LEU A 84 -1.53 -6.35 17.62
N PHE A 85 -0.92 -5.95 16.50
CA PHE A 85 -0.61 -6.86 15.39
C PHE A 85 0.70 -7.63 15.61
N GLN A 86 1.53 -7.22 16.57
CA GLN A 86 2.75 -7.94 16.90
C GLN A 86 2.41 -9.25 17.64
N PRO A 87 3.09 -10.37 17.31
CA PRO A 87 2.91 -11.61 18.03
C PRO A 87 3.33 -11.42 19.50
N GLU A 88 2.38 -11.50 20.41
CA GLU A 88 2.67 -11.49 21.85
C GLU A 88 3.47 -12.74 22.26
N PRO A 89 4.23 -12.67 23.37
CA PRO A 89 4.94 -13.83 23.90
C PRO A 89 4.01 -15.02 24.13
N PRO A 90 4.52 -16.26 23.99
CA PRO A 90 3.70 -17.47 24.07
C PRO A 90 2.95 -17.54 25.42
N GLY A 91 1.62 -17.62 25.33
CA GLY A 91 0.72 -17.67 26.50
C GLY A 91 -0.31 -16.55 26.57
N VAL A 92 -0.22 -15.54 25.70
CA VAL A 92 -1.25 -14.50 25.56
C VAL A 92 -2.01 -14.71 24.24
N LEU A 93 -3.34 -14.62 24.29
CA LEU A 93 -4.18 -14.66 23.10
C LEU A 93 -3.81 -13.48 22.22
N ALA A 94 -3.11 -13.73 21.10
CA ALA A 94 -2.89 -12.74 20.07
C ALA A 94 -4.27 -12.29 19.57
N LEU A 95 -4.70 -11.10 19.98
CA LEU A 95 -5.88 -10.45 19.43
C LEU A 95 -5.48 -9.96 18.04
N LEU A 96 -5.51 -10.87 17.07
CA LEU A 96 -5.35 -10.50 15.67
C LEU A 96 -6.64 -9.82 15.22
N PHE A 97 -6.76 -8.54 15.57
CA PHE A 97 -7.70 -7.63 14.94
C PHE A 97 -7.49 -7.74 13.42
N LEU A 98 -8.58 -7.73 12.66
CA LEU A 98 -8.51 -7.93 11.20
C LEU A 98 -7.89 -9.27 10.76
N SER A 99 -7.89 -10.32 11.61
CA SER A 99 -7.39 -11.65 11.22
C SER A 99 -8.13 -12.31 10.07
N LYS A 100 -9.34 -11.84 9.76
CA LYS A 100 -10.17 -12.26 8.63
C LYS A 100 -10.00 -11.40 7.39
N LEU A 101 -9.15 -10.37 7.46
CA LEU A 101 -8.94 -9.45 6.35
C LEU A 101 -8.27 -10.19 5.19
N LYS A 102 -8.94 -10.19 4.04
CA LYS A 102 -8.51 -10.75 2.77
C LYS A 102 -8.09 -9.67 1.79
N ALA A 103 -8.72 -8.50 1.82
CA ALA A 103 -8.38 -7.39 0.94
C ALA A 103 -8.10 -6.08 1.69
N LEU A 104 -7.01 -5.43 1.30
CA LEU A 104 -6.61 -4.11 1.79
C LEU A 104 -6.43 -3.16 0.60
N TYR A 105 -7.17 -2.06 0.61
CA TYR A 105 -7.08 -1.01 -0.38
C TYR A 105 -6.65 0.28 0.31
N ILE A 106 -5.55 0.87 -0.14
CA ILE A 106 -5.07 2.16 0.35
C ILE A 106 -5.15 3.14 -0.79
N LYS A 107 -5.81 4.26 -0.55
CA LYS A 107 -5.91 5.37 -1.49
C LYS A 107 -5.46 6.65 -0.81
N ASP A 108 -4.49 7.34 -1.39
CA ASP A 108 -4.19 8.71 -0.97
C ASP A 108 -5.14 9.70 -1.67
N GLN A 109 -5.50 10.76 -0.96
CA GLN A 109 -6.26 11.91 -1.48
C GLN A 109 -5.50 13.24 -1.35
N GLY A 110 -4.32 13.23 -0.73
CA GLY A 110 -3.52 14.43 -0.50
C GLY A 110 -2.39 14.62 -1.53
N PRO A 111 -1.85 15.85 -1.63
CA PRO A 111 -0.64 16.13 -2.42
C PRO A 111 0.64 15.61 -1.75
N CYS A 112 0.56 15.17 -0.48
CA CYS A 112 1.68 14.72 0.32
C CYS A 112 1.26 13.49 1.13
N LEU A 113 1.98 12.39 0.96
CA LEU A 113 1.78 11.21 1.78
C LEU A 113 2.31 11.44 3.19
N GLY A 114 1.46 11.20 4.18
CA GLY A 114 1.93 10.95 5.54
C GLY A 114 2.70 9.63 5.70
N PRO A 115 3.23 9.37 6.90
CA PRO A 115 3.95 8.13 7.24
C PRO A 115 3.17 6.87 6.91
N MET A 116 3.75 6.00 6.06
CA MET A 116 3.22 4.68 5.70
C MET A 116 4.13 3.52 6.16
N GLU A 117 5.14 3.80 6.98
CA GLU A 117 6.15 2.84 7.46
C GLU A 117 5.52 1.57 8.07
N ASN A 118 4.38 1.74 8.72
CA ASN A 118 3.69 0.66 9.42
C ASN A 118 2.80 -0.22 8.50
N LEU A 119 2.75 0.06 7.20
CA LEU A 119 2.03 -0.77 6.23
C LEU A 119 2.51 -2.24 6.26
N ASN A 120 3.78 -2.47 6.58
CA ASN A 120 4.35 -3.81 6.69
C ASN A 120 3.61 -4.70 7.70
N TYR A 121 3.03 -4.14 8.77
CA TYR A 121 2.24 -4.92 9.74
C TYR A 121 0.93 -5.40 9.15
N LEU A 122 0.25 -4.57 8.35
CA LEU A 122 -1.01 -4.93 7.71
C LEU A 122 -0.80 -5.96 6.61
N LEU A 123 0.28 -5.83 5.83
CA LEU A 123 0.62 -6.79 4.78
C LEU A 123 0.87 -8.20 5.32
N GLN A 124 1.35 -8.32 6.56
CA GLN A 124 1.64 -9.59 7.23
C GLN A 124 0.41 -10.26 7.86
N LEU A 125 -0.79 -9.70 7.68
CA LEU A 125 -2.03 -10.34 8.15
C LEU A 125 -2.20 -11.71 7.46
N PRO A 126 -2.56 -12.76 8.22
CA PRO A 126 -2.43 -14.15 7.78
C PRO A 126 -3.38 -14.57 6.66
N GLN A 127 -4.49 -13.84 6.48
CA GLN A 127 -5.50 -14.11 5.45
C GLN A 127 -5.47 -13.11 4.29
N LEU A 128 -4.52 -12.16 4.29
CA LEU A 128 -4.48 -11.12 3.28
C LEU A 128 -4.04 -11.71 1.93
N GLU A 129 -4.93 -11.64 0.95
CA GLU A 129 -4.77 -12.17 -0.40
C GLU A 129 -4.70 -11.05 -1.45
N THR A 130 -5.30 -9.90 -1.17
CA THR A 130 -5.44 -8.79 -2.11
C THR A 130 -4.88 -7.52 -1.48
N PHE A 131 -3.96 -6.87 -2.19
CA PHE A 131 -3.42 -5.57 -1.79
C PHE A 131 -3.47 -4.58 -2.96
N SER A 132 -4.05 -3.41 -2.71
CA SER A 132 -4.08 -2.31 -3.66
C SER A 132 -3.56 -1.03 -3.03
N MET A 133 -2.75 -0.30 -3.78
CA MET A 133 -2.33 1.05 -3.45
C MET A 133 -2.71 1.99 -4.60
N ALA A 134 -3.28 3.15 -4.29
CA ALA A 134 -3.72 4.11 -5.28
C ALA A 134 -3.31 5.55 -4.91
N TYR A 135 -2.79 6.30 -5.88
CA TYR A 135 -2.37 7.71 -5.75
C TYR A 135 -1.25 7.95 -4.71
N CYS A 136 -0.52 6.90 -4.33
CA CYS A 136 0.52 6.99 -3.30
C CYS A 136 1.91 7.20 -3.93
N SER A 137 2.62 8.26 -3.57
CA SER A 137 4.02 8.52 -3.97
C SER A 137 5.11 7.89 -3.07
N GLY A 138 6.02 7.13 -3.67
CA GLY A 138 7.17 6.51 -3.01
C GLY A 138 8.35 7.45 -2.76
N ASP A 139 8.31 8.69 -3.28
CA ASP A 139 9.41 9.66 -3.14
C ASP A 139 9.51 10.28 -1.76
N PHE A 140 8.43 10.20 -0.97
CA PHE A 140 8.45 10.69 0.39
C PHE A 140 9.29 9.77 1.27
N SER A 141 10.08 10.36 2.19
CA SER A 141 10.90 9.66 3.20
C SER A 141 10.13 8.62 4.02
N ASN A 142 8.81 8.72 3.95
CA ASN A 142 7.79 8.07 4.74
C ASN A 142 7.15 6.86 4.03
N CYS A 143 7.54 6.57 2.78
CA CYS A 143 7.12 5.36 2.08
C CYS A 143 7.75 4.11 2.72
N PRO A 144 6.98 3.03 2.95
CA PRO A 144 7.50 1.81 3.55
C PRO A 144 8.66 1.25 2.73
N SER A 145 9.71 0.81 3.42
CA SER A 145 10.87 0.16 2.81
C SER A 145 10.56 -1.24 2.29
N PHE A 146 9.41 -1.81 2.69
CA PHE A 146 9.03 -3.21 2.46
C PHE A 146 10.13 -4.20 2.82
N ASP A 147 10.86 -3.96 3.92
CA ASP A 147 11.86 -4.89 4.46
C ASP A 147 11.20 -6.12 5.11
N ILE A 148 10.47 -6.87 4.29
CA ILE A 148 9.74 -8.09 4.63
C ILE A 148 10.51 -9.25 4.03
N ALA A 149 10.67 -10.34 4.79
CA ALA A 149 11.37 -11.52 4.29
C ALA A 149 10.67 -12.09 3.05
N SER A 150 11.47 -12.54 2.06
CA SER A 150 10.94 -13.09 0.81
C SER A 150 10.01 -14.28 1.05
N LYS A 151 8.96 -14.40 0.24
CA LYS A 151 7.97 -15.50 0.29
C LYS A 151 7.29 -15.68 1.65
N THR A 152 6.98 -14.59 2.34
CA THR A 152 6.23 -14.62 3.61
C THR A 152 4.78 -14.17 3.48
N LEU A 153 4.50 -13.22 2.58
CA LEU A 153 3.17 -12.63 2.40
C LEU A 153 2.22 -13.58 1.65
N GLY A 154 0.95 -13.59 2.09
CA GLY A 154 -0.14 -14.36 1.46
C GLY A 154 -0.73 -13.69 0.22
N VAL A 155 -0.28 -12.48 -0.13
CA VAL A 155 -0.82 -11.68 -1.23
C VAL A 155 -0.66 -12.42 -2.56
N THR A 156 -1.78 -12.59 -3.26
CA THR A 156 -1.89 -13.22 -4.59
C THR A 156 -2.29 -12.23 -5.68
N TRP A 157 -2.89 -11.10 -5.30
CA TRP A 157 -3.24 -10.00 -6.20
C TRP A 157 -2.64 -8.70 -5.68
N LEU A 158 -1.82 -8.05 -6.50
CA LEU A 158 -1.15 -6.78 -6.19
C LEU A 158 -1.49 -5.74 -7.25
N SER A 159 -2.05 -4.61 -6.83
CA SER A 159 -2.37 -3.50 -7.72
C SER A 159 -1.79 -2.17 -7.27
N LEU A 160 -1.16 -1.47 -8.20
CA LEU A 160 -0.59 -0.14 -8.03
C LEU A 160 -1.24 0.78 -9.06
N TYR A 161 -2.02 1.75 -8.58
CA TYR A 161 -2.80 2.65 -9.43
C TYR A 161 -2.40 4.11 -9.19
N GLN A 162 -1.71 4.76 -10.12
CA GLN A 162 -1.02 6.02 -9.87
C GLN A 162 -0.20 5.98 -8.57
N ALA A 163 0.39 4.81 -8.27
CA ALA A 163 1.21 4.64 -7.10
C ALA A 163 2.66 4.54 -7.55
N ASN A 164 3.51 5.44 -7.04
CA ASN A 164 4.91 5.49 -7.40
C ASN A 164 5.67 4.66 -6.37
N LEU A 165 6.36 3.61 -6.82
CA LEU A 165 7.30 2.87 -6.00
C LEU A 165 8.56 2.68 -6.81
N ASP A 166 9.70 3.00 -6.21
CA ASP A 166 10.97 2.79 -6.87
C ASP A 166 11.21 1.30 -7.11
N ARG A 167 12.16 1.03 -8.00
CA ARG A 167 12.52 -0.33 -8.37
C ARG A 167 12.87 -1.20 -7.17
N GLU A 168 13.59 -0.69 -6.18
CA GLU A 168 14.04 -1.48 -5.03
C GLU A 168 12.85 -1.89 -4.17
N ARG A 169 12.01 -0.93 -3.78
CA ARG A 169 10.82 -1.12 -2.94
C ARG A 169 9.82 -2.06 -3.62
N LEU A 170 9.56 -1.86 -4.91
CA LEU A 170 8.66 -2.74 -5.65
C LEU A 170 9.22 -4.17 -5.77
N THR A 171 10.52 -4.32 -6.02
CA THR A 171 11.18 -5.64 -6.04
C THR A 171 11.05 -6.34 -4.69
N LYS A 172 11.27 -5.62 -3.58
CA LYS A 172 11.11 -6.16 -2.23
C LYS A 172 9.68 -6.65 -2.00
N LEU A 173 8.68 -5.81 -2.26
CA LEU A 173 7.26 -6.15 -2.10
C LEU A 173 6.85 -7.38 -2.94
N VAL A 174 7.22 -7.41 -4.22
CA VAL A 174 6.93 -8.55 -5.11
C VAL A 174 7.63 -9.83 -4.62
N SER A 175 8.89 -9.74 -4.18
CA SER A 175 9.64 -10.88 -3.66
C SER A 175 9.11 -11.41 -2.32
N ALA A 176 8.45 -10.56 -1.53
CA ALA A 176 7.84 -10.92 -0.26
C ALA A 176 6.59 -11.79 -0.45
N CYS A 177 5.93 -11.72 -1.61
CA CYS A 177 4.77 -12.55 -1.93
C CYS A 177 5.14 -14.04 -2.09
N LYS A 178 4.34 -14.94 -1.52
CA LYS A 178 4.54 -16.39 -1.64
C LYS A 178 4.25 -16.93 -3.04
N CYS A 179 3.17 -16.45 -3.65
CA CYS A 179 2.64 -16.96 -4.92
C CYS A 179 1.77 -15.86 -5.56
N LEU A 180 2.42 -14.81 -6.06
CA LEU A 180 1.70 -13.72 -6.72
C LEU A 180 1.15 -14.23 -8.06
N LYS A 181 -0.16 -14.14 -8.25
CA LYS A 181 -0.87 -14.59 -9.45
C LYS A 181 -1.17 -13.45 -10.41
N GLU A 182 -1.51 -12.29 -9.87
CA GLU A 182 -1.87 -11.14 -10.68
C GLU A 182 -1.15 -9.89 -10.20
N PHE A 183 -0.60 -9.17 -11.17
CA PHE A 183 0.10 -7.91 -10.97
C PHE A 183 -0.51 -6.83 -11.87
N VAL A 184 -0.92 -5.74 -11.27
CA VAL A 184 -1.48 -4.56 -11.97
C VAL A 184 -0.65 -3.34 -11.61
N CYS A 185 -0.16 -2.64 -12.62
CA CYS A 185 0.51 -1.35 -12.47
C CYS A 185 -0.06 -0.41 -13.51
N ARG A 186 -0.73 0.67 -13.08
CA ARG A 186 -1.36 1.64 -13.96
C ARG A 186 -0.99 3.04 -13.54
N THR A 187 -0.64 3.91 -14.47
CA THR A 187 -0.54 5.36 -14.31
C THR A 187 -1.47 6.01 -15.35
N GLU A 188 -2.20 7.06 -14.95
CA GLU A 188 -3.01 7.81 -15.92
C GLU A 188 -2.16 8.89 -16.60
N GLU A 189 -2.56 9.28 -17.80
CA GLU A 189 -2.06 10.46 -18.52
C GLU A 189 -2.65 11.73 -17.88
N ASP A 190 -2.07 12.22 -16.79
CA ASP A 190 -2.43 13.56 -16.31
C ASP A 190 -1.66 14.62 -17.09
N ASN A 191 -2.41 15.42 -17.86
CA ASN A 191 -1.96 16.38 -18.87
C ASN A 191 -1.11 17.56 -18.36
N ASP A 192 -0.62 17.58 -17.11
CA ASP A 192 0.02 18.81 -16.60
C ASP A 192 1.10 18.68 -15.51
N TYR A 193 1.49 17.49 -15.02
CA TYR A 193 2.52 17.44 -13.97
C TYR A 193 3.53 16.30 -14.12
N SER A 194 4.74 16.72 -14.53
CA SER A 194 6.06 16.09 -14.38
C SER A 194 6.34 14.77 -15.12
N GLU A 195 7.48 14.76 -15.81
CA GLU A 195 8.11 13.63 -16.51
C GLU A 195 8.50 12.44 -15.59
N ASP A 196 8.10 12.45 -14.31
CA ASP A 196 8.63 11.58 -13.25
C ASP A 196 7.59 10.62 -12.64
N CYS A 197 6.44 10.39 -13.29
CA CYS A 197 5.41 9.48 -12.76
C CYS A 197 5.84 8.00 -12.72
N CYS A 198 6.85 7.60 -13.49
CA CYS A 198 7.37 6.23 -13.48
C CYS A 198 8.75 6.17 -12.79
N GLN A 199 8.78 5.86 -11.49
CA GLN A 199 10.03 5.71 -10.72
C GLN A 199 10.90 4.51 -11.11
N PHE A 200 10.45 3.65 -12.03
CA PHE A 200 11.27 2.57 -12.60
C PHE A 200 11.13 2.51 -14.12
N GLU A 201 12.21 2.18 -14.80
CA GLU A 201 12.18 1.98 -16.24
C GLU A 201 11.38 0.73 -16.61
N ALA A 202 10.64 0.78 -17.72
CA ALA A 202 9.93 -0.38 -18.27
C ALA A 202 10.85 -1.62 -18.46
N SER A 203 12.12 -1.38 -18.77
CA SER A 203 13.16 -2.40 -18.95
C SER A 203 13.46 -3.21 -17.68
N ASP A 204 13.16 -2.64 -16.50
CA ASP A 204 13.39 -3.25 -15.20
C ASP A 204 12.20 -4.06 -14.69
N LEU A 205 11.02 -3.92 -15.29
CA LEU A 205 9.80 -4.60 -14.84
C LEU A 205 9.97 -6.12 -14.77
N LEU A 206 10.56 -6.74 -15.78
CA LEU A 206 10.76 -8.19 -15.76
C LEU A 206 11.73 -8.64 -14.66
N LYS A 207 12.68 -7.78 -14.26
CA LYS A 207 13.60 -8.06 -13.16
C LYS A 207 12.87 -7.97 -11.82
N ILE A 208 12.02 -6.97 -11.66
CA ILE A 208 11.14 -6.80 -10.49
C ILE A 208 10.27 -8.06 -10.31
N LEU A 209 9.67 -8.55 -11.40
CA LEU A 209 8.75 -9.69 -11.39
C LEU A 209 9.43 -11.08 -11.43
N ASP A 210 10.76 -11.19 -11.60
CA ASP A 210 11.44 -12.49 -11.82
C ASP A 210 11.23 -13.48 -10.67
N SER A 211 11.08 -12.97 -9.44
CA SER A 211 10.82 -13.79 -8.25
C SER A 211 9.47 -14.54 -8.29
N GLN A 212 8.53 -14.07 -9.13
CA GLN A 212 7.16 -14.60 -9.28
C GLN A 212 6.90 -15.19 -10.68
N LYS A 213 7.93 -15.41 -11.49
CA LYS A 213 7.78 -15.90 -12.88
C LYS A 213 7.05 -17.25 -13.01
N ASP A 214 7.15 -18.09 -11.99
CA ASP A 214 6.52 -19.42 -11.97
C ASP A 214 5.09 -19.41 -11.39
N SER A 215 4.62 -18.28 -10.86
CA SER A 215 3.30 -18.13 -10.25
C SER A 215 2.37 -17.15 -10.98
N LEU A 216 2.92 -16.13 -11.63
CA LEU A 216 2.12 -15.11 -12.31
C LEU A 216 1.30 -15.70 -13.46
N GLU A 217 -0.01 -15.42 -13.42
CA GLU A 217 -1.03 -15.82 -14.38
C GLU A 217 -1.55 -14.62 -15.20
N ALA A 218 -1.53 -13.41 -14.61
CA ALA A 218 -1.96 -12.18 -15.24
C ALA A 218 -1.02 -11.01 -14.92
N ILE A 219 -0.72 -10.20 -15.93
CA ILE A 219 0.08 -8.97 -15.83
C ILE A 219 -0.64 -7.87 -16.60
N HIS A 220 -0.93 -6.76 -15.93
CA HIS A 220 -1.56 -5.57 -16.51
C HIS A 220 -0.67 -4.36 -16.26
N ILE A 221 -0.15 -3.74 -17.32
CA ILE A 221 0.81 -2.65 -17.24
C ILE A 221 0.32 -1.50 -18.11
N GLN A 222 0.13 -0.35 -17.48
CA GLN A 222 -0.10 0.92 -18.14
C GLN A 222 0.84 1.95 -17.51
N LEU A 223 1.86 2.40 -18.24
CA LEU A 223 2.88 3.33 -17.72
C LEU A 223 2.66 4.77 -18.21
N GLY A 224 1.45 5.10 -18.65
CA GLY A 224 1.06 6.49 -18.90
C GLY A 224 1.77 7.08 -20.11
N LEU A 225 1.82 6.35 -21.21
CA LEU A 225 2.24 6.91 -22.49
C LEU A 225 1.24 7.97 -22.93
N SER A 226 1.70 9.19 -23.18
CA SER A 226 0.92 10.19 -23.92
C SER A 226 0.39 9.55 -25.19
N ASP A 227 -0.94 9.56 -25.38
CA ASP A 227 -1.67 8.94 -26.50
C ASP A 227 -0.81 8.03 -27.40
N PRO A 228 -0.80 6.70 -27.18
CA PRO A 228 0.09 5.75 -27.88
C PRO A 228 -0.12 5.73 -29.40
N SER A 229 -1.14 6.42 -29.93
CA SER A 229 -1.32 6.63 -31.36
C SER A 229 -0.33 7.62 -32.00
N PHE A 230 0.39 8.42 -31.20
CA PHE A 230 1.33 9.45 -31.70
C PHE A 230 2.81 9.17 -31.42
N LEU A 231 3.13 8.20 -30.56
CA LEU A 231 4.53 7.91 -30.20
C LEU A 231 5.20 6.95 -31.21
N PRO A 232 6.42 7.27 -31.68
CA PRO A 232 7.29 6.32 -32.35
C PRO A 232 7.51 5.04 -31.52
N TRP A 233 7.69 3.90 -32.19
CA TRP A 233 7.88 2.61 -31.51
C TRP A 233 9.10 2.59 -30.57
N ASP A 234 10.17 3.28 -30.95
CA ASP A 234 11.40 3.44 -30.18
C ASP A 234 11.24 4.31 -28.93
N GLU A 235 10.19 5.12 -28.87
CA GLU A 235 9.81 5.90 -27.69
C GLU A 235 8.84 5.14 -26.76
N CYS A 236 8.35 3.98 -27.19
CA CYS A 236 7.44 3.17 -26.40
C CYS A 236 8.16 2.30 -25.35
N PRO A 237 7.49 1.92 -24.25
CA PRO A 237 8.07 1.17 -23.16
C PRO A 237 8.61 -0.18 -23.63
N GLN A 238 9.89 -0.43 -23.40
CA GLN A 238 10.56 -1.66 -23.80
C GLN A 238 10.65 -2.64 -22.63
N TYR A 239 9.65 -3.51 -22.48
CA TYR A 239 9.60 -4.49 -21.38
C TYR A 239 10.51 -5.71 -21.58
N GLY A 240 10.82 -6.08 -22.82
CA GLY A 240 11.53 -7.32 -23.13
C GLY A 240 10.59 -8.54 -23.29
N SER A 241 11.08 -9.75 -22.99
CA SER A 241 10.35 -11.00 -23.27
C SER A 241 9.72 -11.64 -22.02
N PHE A 242 8.40 -11.84 -22.06
CA PHE A 242 7.64 -12.56 -21.04
C PHE A 242 7.73 -14.10 -21.14
N LYS A 243 8.59 -14.65 -22.02
CA LYS A 243 8.69 -16.11 -22.25
C LYS A 243 9.02 -16.93 -20.98
N LYS A 244 9.69 -16.31 -20.00
CA LYS A 244 10.05 -16.96 -18.72
C LYS A 244 8.85 -17.15 -17.79
N PHE A 245 7.73 -16.46 -18.03
CA PHE A 245 6.53 -16.50 -17.20
C PHE A 245 5.63 -17.64 -17.70
N THR A 246 6.00 -18.87 -17.36
CA THR A 246 5.42 -20.09 -17.97
C THR A 246 3.93 -20.31 -17.67
N ARG A 247 3.39 -19.63 -16.66
CA ARG A 247 1.97 -19.67 -16.27
C ARG A 247 1.17 -18.48 -16.76
N LEU A 248 1.79 -17.48 -17.39
CA LEU A 248 1.13 -16.27 -17.85
C LEU A 248 0.09 -16.60 -18.91
N ARG A 249 -1.16 -16.21 -18.66
CA ARG A 249 -2.31 -16.39 -19.55
C ARG A 249 -2.88 -15.07 -20.04
N HIS A 250 -2.72 -14.01 -19.24
CA HIS A 250 -3.21 -12.68 -19.54
C HIS A 250 -2.05 -11.69 -19.48
N LEU A 251 -1.81 -11.00 -20.59
CA LEU A 251 -0.83 -9.93 -20.68
C LEU A 251 -1.51 -8.73 -21.33
N GLU A 252 -1.64 -7.67 -20.55
CA GLU A 252 -2.01 -6.34 -21.01
C GLU A 252 -0.82 -5.44 -20.70
N ALA A 253 -0.25 -4.84 -21.74
CA ALA A 253 0.88 -3.95 -21.60
C ALA A 253 0.74 -2.84 -22.63
N ASP A 254 1.00 -1.59 -22.21
CA ASP A 254 1.10 -0.47 -23.14
C ASP A 254 2.13 -0.79 -24.23
N GLN A 255 1.74 -0.61 -25.48
CA GLN A 255 2.64 -0.75 -26.61
C GLN A 255 2.29 0.31 -27.66
N GLY A 256 3.33 0.82 -28.33
CA GLY A 256 3.14 1.73 -29.45
C GLY A 256 2.45 1.08 -30.64
N LEU A 257 2.12 1.91 -31.63
CA LEU A 257 1.63 1.42 -32.91
C LEU A 257 2.62 0.45 -33.55
N VAL A 258 2.14 -0.74 -33.92
CA VAL A 258 2.88 -1.68 -34.75
C VAL A 258 2.99 -1.09 -36.15
N GLN A 259 4.07 -0.37 -36.44
CA GLN A 259 4.31 0.16 -37.77
C GLN A 259 4.57 -0.99 -38.76
N ASN A 260 3.83 -0.99 -39.87
CA ASN A 260 4.07 -1.93 -40.96
C ASN A 260 5.43 -1.61 -41.61
N VAL A 261 6.45 -2.41 -41.28
CA VAL A 261 7.85 -2.25 -41.75
C VAL A 261 7.97 -2.33 -43.29
N THR A 262 6.91 -2.70 -43.99
CA THR A 262 6.84 -2.69 -45.46
C THR A 262 6.93 -1.30 -46.10
N ALA A 263 6.74 -0.20 -45.35
CA ALA A 263 6.84 1.16 -45.91
C ALA A 263 8.28 1.72 -45.97
N ALA A 264 9.25 1.12 -45.28
CA ALA A 264 10.61 1.67 -45.14
C ALA A 264 11.61 1.22 -46.24
N ARG A 265 11.12 0.74 -47.39
CA ARG A 265 11.98 0.29 -48.52
C ARG A 265 11.77 1.09 -49.82
N VAL A 266 11.40 2.36 -49.71
CA VAL A 266 11.43 3.29 -50.84
C VAL A 266 12.02 4.63 -50.41
N SER A 267 13.34 4.71 -50.40
CA SER A 267 14.12 5.95 -50.60
C SER A 267 15.54 5.58 -51.00
#